data_AF-A0A963TBT8-F1
#
_entry.id   AF-A0A963TBT8-F1
#
_cell.length_a   1.000
_cell.length_b   1.000
_cell.length_c   1.000
_cell.angle_alpha   90.00
_cell.angle_beta   90.00
_cell.angle_gamma   90.00
#
_symmetry.space_group_name_H-M   'P 1'
#
loop_
_entity.id
_entity.type
_entity.pdbx_description
1 polymer ?
#
loop_
_entity_poly.entity_id
_entity_poly.type
_entity_poly.pdbx_seq_one_letter_code
_entity_poly.pdbx_strand_id
1 'polypeptide(L)'
;MPTPTPDPPCPLCGRPLVPGPSVDRHHWVPRSQGGHQAETLHRVCHRMLHRVFSDAELAERADTPDKARAHPDMARFIAWVRRKPADYVDWPEQPGRHGRRR
;
A
#
# COMPACT_ATOMS: atom_id res chain seq x y z
N MET A 1 -32.92 -2.46 -4.36
CA MET A 1 -31.88 -1.45 -4.10
C MET A 1 -30.53 -2.11 -4.34
N PRO A 2 -29.67 -1.61 -5.25
CA PRO A 2 -28.31 -2.14 -5.34
C PRO A 2 -27.58 -1.79 -4.05
N THR A 3 -27.19 -2.80 -3.29
CA THR A 3 -26.28 -2.67 -2.15
C THR A 3 -24.98 -2.05 -2.67
N PRO A 4 -24.41 -1.00 -2.05
CA PRO A 4 -23.09 -0.53 -2.45
C PRO A 4 -22.12 -1.69 -2.21
N THR A 5 -21.56 -2.25 -3.29
CA THR A 5 -20.43 -3.16 -3.20
C THR A 5 -19.37 -2.43 -2.40
N PRO A 6 -18.99 -2.90 -1.20
CA PRO A 6 -17.96 -2.23 -0.43
C PRO A 6 -16.71 -2.16 -1.31
N ASP A 7 -16.13 -0.97 -1.45
CA ASP A 7 -14.87 -0.82 -2.16
C ASP A 7 -13.86 -1.83 -1.61
N PRO A 8 -13.13 -2.56 -2.48
CA PRO A 8 -12.21 -3.58 -2.01
C PRO A 8 -11.23 -2.95 -1.01
N PRO A 9 -10.93 -3.63 0.12
CA PRO A 9 -10.00 -3.09 1.09
C PRO A 9 -8.61 -2.93 0.48
N CYS A 10 -7.77 -2.10 1.09
CA CYS A 10 -6.42 -1.87 0.61
C CYS A 10 -5.66 -3.20 0.46
N PRO A 11 -5.18 -3.54 -0.74
CA PRO A 11 -4.54 -4.82 -1.03
C PRO A 11 -3.16 -4.93 -0.38
N LEU A 12 -2.64 -3.92 0.33
CA LEU A 12 -1.47 -4.08 1.20
C LEU A 12 -1.87 -4.33 2.65
N CYS A 13 -2.60 -3.39 3.26
CA CYS A 13 -2.85 -3.43 4.70
C CYS A 13 -4.20 -4.04 5.09
N GLY A 14 -5.12 -4.27 4.16
CA GLY A 14 -6.45 -4.82 4.41
C GLY A 14 -7.44 -3.87 5.11
N ARG A 15 -7.04 -2.63 5.40
CA ARG A 15 -7.95 -1.61 5.94
C ARG A 15 -8.93 -1.13 4.85
N PRO A 16 -10.16 -0.72 5.22
CA PRO A 16 -11.09 -0.15 4.25
C PRO A 16 -10.48 1.10 3.59
N LEU A 17 -10.74 1.25 2.30
CA LEU A 17 -10.36 2.46 1.56
C LEU A 17 -11.46 3.49 1.77
N VAL A 18 -11.09 4.68 2.27
CA VAL A 18 -12.01 5.81 2.38
C VAL A 18 -11.75 6.72 1.17
N PRO A 19 -12.69 6.83 0.22
CA PRO A 19 -12.53 7.70 -0.94
C PRO A 19 -12.19 9.13 -0.51
N GLY A 20 -11.25 9.76 -1.23
CA GLY A 20 -10.79 11.12 -0.93
C GLY A 20 -9.26 11.22 -0.88
N PRO A 21 -8.70 12.14 -0.08
CA PRO A 21 -7.26 12.45 -0.11
C PRO A 21 -6.38 11.36 0.48
N SER A 22 -6.96 10.31 1.07
CA SER A 22 -6.24 9.22 1.74
C SER A 22 -5.84 8.07 0.82
N VAL A 23 -6.35 8.05 -0.42
CA VAL A 23 -6.13 6.98 -1.39
C VAL A 23 -5.43 7.47 -2.66
N ASP A 24 -4.78 6.55 -3.35
CA ASP A 24 -4.05 6.80 -4.58
C ASP A 24 -4.06 5.54 -5.46
N ARG A 25 -3.87 5.72 -6.78
CA ARG A 25 -3.77 4.59 -7.72
C ARG A 25 -2.32 4.19 -7.89
N HIS A 26 -2.04 2.91 -7.66
CA HIS A 26 -0.71 2.34 -7.85
C HIS A 26 -0.74 1.29 -8.98
N HIS A 27 0.26 1.33 -9.85
CA HIS A 27 0.46 0.32 -10.89
C HIS A 27 1.59 -0.60 -10.44
N TRP A 28 1.28 -1.87 -10.19
CA TRP A 28 2.27 -2.86 -9.72
C TRP A 28 3.31 -3.20 -10.77
N VAL A 29 2.92 -3.12 -12.04
CA VAL A 29 3.81 -3.25 -13.19
C VAL A 29 3.82 -1.91 -13.90
N PRO A 30 4.99 -1.33 -14.22
CA PRO A 30 5.07 -0.10 -14.99
C PRO A 30 4.33 -0.23 -16.32
N ARG A 31 3.65 0.83 -16.76
CA ARG A 31 2.91 0.84 -18.04
C ARG A 31 3.79 0.49 -19.24
N SER A 32 5.07 0.87 -19.19
CA SER A 32 6.06 0.56 -20.22
C SER A 32 6.34 -0.94 -20.38
N GLN A 33 6.04 -1.76 -19.37
CA GLN A 33 6.19 -3.22 -19.41
C GLN A 33 4.84 -3.94 -19.59
N GLY A 34 3.80 -3.25 -20.06
CA GLY A 34 2.46 -3.83 -20.26
C GLY A 34 1.60 -3.87 -19.00
N GLY A 35 1.96 -3.12 -17.96
CA GLY A 35 1.17 -3.03 -16.74
C GLY A 35 -0.17 -2.31 -16.94
N HIS A 36 -1.27 -3.06 -16.95
CA HIS A 36 -2.63 -2.53 -17.06
C HIS A 36 -3.40 -2.53 -15.73
N GLN A 37 -2.88 -3.22 -14.72
CA GLN A 37 -3.55 -3.39 -13.44
C GLN A 37 -3.12 -2.27 -12.47
N ALA A 38 -4.00 -1.28 -12.33
CA ALA A 38 -3.88 -0.24 -11.32
C ALA A 38 -4.85 -0.56 -10.17
N GLU A 39 -4.32 -0.70 -8.96
CA GLU A 39 -5.11 -0.90 -7.76
C GLU A 39 -5.12 0.35 -6.88
N THR A 40 -6.19 0.52 -6.12
CA THR A 40 -6.30 1.64 -5.18
C THR A 40 -5.65 1.26 -3.86
N LEU A 41 -4.66 2.05 -3.44
CA LEU A 41 -3.96 1.92 -2.18
C LEU A 41 -4.23 3.14 -1.29
N HIS A 42 -4.02 3.01 0.02
CA HIS A 42 -3.82 4.20 0.86
C HIS A 42 -2.53 4.91 0.43
N ARG A 43 -2.52 6.24 0.43
CA ARG A 43 -1.32 7.05 0.16
C ARG A 43 -0.14 6.67 1.03
N VAL A 44 -0.38 6.38 2.32
CA VAL A 44 0.68 5.96 3.24
C VAL A 44 1.26 4.60 2.85
N CYS A 45 0.43 3.66 2.38
CA CYS A 45 0.87 2.35 1.91
C CYS A 45 1.62 2.47 0.58
N HIS A 46 1.12 3.30 -0.34
CA HIS A 46 1.76 3.61 -1.62
C HIS A 46 3.17 4.21 -1.41
N ARG A 47 3.29 5.20 -0.53
CA ARG A 47 4.59 5.81 -0.18
C ARG A 47 5.55 4.83 0.46
N MET A 48 5.05 3.93 1.32
CA MET A 48 5.90 2.89 1.92
C MET A 48 6.41 1.91 0.86
N LEU A 49 5.55 1.53 -0.09
CA LEU A 49 5.92 0.62 -1.16
C LEU A 49 7.12 1.15 -1.95
N HIS A 50 7.07 2.40 -2.40
CA HIS A 50 8.20 3.06 -3.10
C HIS A 50 9.39 3.40 -2.19
N ARG A 51 9.24 3.26 -0.87
CA ARG A 51 10.34 3.42 0.08
C ARG A 51 11.07 2.11 0.35
N VAL A 52 10.35 0.99 0.30
CA VAL A 52 10.89 -0.36 0.50
C VAL A 52 11.46 -0.92 -0.81
N PHE A 53 10.80 -0.64 -1.94
CA PHE A 53 11.17 -1.16 -3.24
C PHE A 53 11.44 -0.01 -4.21
N SER A 54 12.48 -0.15 -5.00
CA SER A 54 12.63 0.58 -6.26
C SER A 54 11.66 0.05 -7.32
N ASP A 55 11.41 0.82 -8.38
CA ASP A 55 10.53 0.40 -9.48
C ASP A 55 11.00 -0.91 -10.14
N ALA A 56 12.32 -1.14 -10.20
CA ALA A 56 12.90 -2.37 -10.74
C ALA A 56 12.64 -3.58 -9.82
N GLU A 57 12.87 -3.43 -8.52
CA GLU A 57 12.58 -4.49 -7.54
C GLU A 57 11.09 -4.80 -7.46
N LEU A 58 10.24 -3.78 -7.62
CA LEU A 58 8.80 -3.95 -7.68
C LEU A 58 8.42 -4.80 -8.89
N ALA A 59 8.89 -4.43 -10.09
CA ALA A 59 8.59 -5.17 -11.31
C ALA A 59 9.11 -6.62 -11.30
N GLU A 60 10.26 -6.89 -10.68
CA GLU A 60 10.88 -8.21 -10.67
C GLU A 60 10.38 -9.12 -9.54
N ARG A 61 10.23 -8.56 -8.33
CA ARG A 61 10.08 -9.35 -7.10
C ARG A 61 8.81 -9.03 -6.30
N ALA A 62 8.15 -7.91 -6.56
CA ALA A 62 6.97 -7.44 -5.81
C ALA A 62 5.86 -6.89 -6.72
N ASP A 63 5.67 -7.52 -7.88
CA ASP A 63 4.70 -7.20 -8.94
C ASP A 63 3.23 -7.44 -8.55
N THR A 64 3.00 -7.93 -7.34
CA THR A 64 1.71 -8.31 -6.79
C THR A 64 1.67 -7.94 -5.31
N PRO A 65 0.48 -7.60 -4.77
CA PRO A 65 0.35 -7.22 -3.38
C PRO A 65 0.85 -8.29 -2.40
N ASP A 66 0.62 -9.57 -2.68
CA ASP A 66 1.08 -10.67 -1.82
C ASP A 66 2.60 -10.80 -1.77
N LYS A 67 3.30 -10.63 -2.89
CA LYS A 67 4.77 -10.59 -2.91
C LYS A 67 5.31 -9.37 -2.16
N ALA A 68 4.70 -8.20 -2.34
CA ALA A 68 5.09 -7.00 -1.60
C ALA A 68 4.92 -7.17 -0.08
N ARG A 69 3.82 -7.80 0.35
CA ARG A 69 3.54 -8.12 1.77
C ARG A 69 4.54 -9.09 2.38
N ALA A 70 5.13 -9.99 1.59
CA ALA A 70 6.10 -10.97 2.06
C ALA A 70 7.43 -10.34 2.51
N HIS A 71 7.74 -9.11 2.06
CA HIS A 71 8.96 -8.42 2.47
C HIS A 71 8.90 -8.01 3.95
N PRO A 72 9.94 -8.31 4.76
CA PRO A 72 9.90 -8.12 6.21
C PRO A 72 9.63 -6.67 6.62
N ASP A 73 10.17 -5.69 5.91
CA ASP A 73 9.91 -4.28 6.19
C ASP A 73 8.46 -3.86 5.89
N MET A 74 7.89 -4.38 4.81
CA MET A 74 6.50 -4.13 4.45
C MET A 74 5.57 -4.82 5.47
N ALA A 75 5.86 -6.06 5.85
CA ALA A 75 5.10 -6.79 6.88
C ALA A 75 5.09 -6.03 8.22
N ARG A 76 6.23 -5.52 8.66
CA ARG A 76 6.35 -4.69 9.88
C ARG A 76 5.54 -3.41 9.77
N PHE A 77 5.62 -2.72 8.65
CA PHE A 77 4.82 -1.53 8.40
C PHE A 77 3.32 -1.84 8.41
N ILE A 78 2.88 -2.91 7.75
CA ILE A 78 1.48 -3.33 7.71
C ILE A 78 0.96 -3.62 9.11
N ALA A 79 1.71 -4.35 9.93
CA ALA A 79 1.33 -4.66 11.30
C ALA A 79 1.14 -3.40 12.16
N TRP A 80 1.93 -2.35 11.91
CA TRP A 80 1.80 -1.06 12.58
C TRP A 80 0.64 -0.23 12.03
N VAL A 81 0.53 -0.07 10.71
CA VAL A 81 -0.45 0.82 10.06
C VAL A 81 -1.88 0.30 10.24
N ARG A 82 -2.06 -1.02 10.38
CA ARG A 82 -3.37 -1.64 10.69
C ARG A 82 -3.99 -1.13 11.99
N ARG A 83 -3.20 -0.58 12.91
CA ARG A 83 -3.66 -0.01 14.19
C ARG A 83 -4.07 1.46 14.07
N LYS A 84 -3.90 2.08 12.90
CA LYS A 84 -4.25 3.48 12.63
C LYS A 84 -5.64 3.58 11.98
N PRO A 85 -6.30 4.74 12.09
CA PRO A 85 -7.55 5.02 11.37
C PRO A 85 -7.42 4.75 9.86
N ALA A 86 -8.54 4.41 9.20
CA ALA A 86 -8.55 4.06 7.77
C ALA A 86 -8.27 5.26 6.85
N ASP A 87 -8.64 6.45 7.30
CA ASP A 87 -8.39 7.75 6.67
C ASP A 87 -7.04 8.37 7.05
N TYR A 88 -6.19 7.64 7.80
CA TYR A 88 -4.88 8.14 8.22
C TYR A 88 -3.99 8.47 7.01
N VAL A 89 -3.74 9.76 6.83
CA VAL A 89 -2.84 10.31 5.82
C VAL A 89 -1.60 10.86 6.51
N ASP A 90 -0.45 10.27 6.22
CA ASP A 90 0.84 10.74 6.73
C ASP A 90 1.97 10.38 5.76
N TRP A 91 3.16 10.88 6.01
CA TRP A 91 4.37 10.43 5.34
C TRP A 91 4.99 9.26 6.13
N PRO A 92 5.10 8.05 5.55
CA PRO A 92 5.76 6.95 6.24
C PRO A 92 7.24 7.29 6.49
N GLU A 93 7.71 7.13 7.72
CA GLU A 93 9.12 7.24 8.08
C GLU A 93 9.97 6.11 7.47
N GLN A 94 11.28 6.07 7.76
CA GLN A 94 12.16 4.97 7.33
C GLN A 94 11.54 3.62 7.73
N PRO A 95 11.61 2.59 6.86
CA PRO A 95 11.25 1.22 7.23
C PRO A 95 11.88 0.83 8.57
N GLY A 96 11.12 0.16 9.43
CA GLY A 96 11.59 -0.22 10.78
C GLY A 96 11.72 0.90 11.83
N ARG A 97 11.35 2.16 11.54
CA ARG A 97 11.25 3.24 12.57
C ARG A 97 9.84 3.50 13.11
N HIS A 98 8.83 2.94 12.45
CA HIS A 98 7.42 3.10 12.82
C HIS A 98 7.11 2.66 14.26
N GLY A 99 6.42 3.51 15.01
CA GLY A 99 5.96 3.17 16.35
C GLY A 99 7.04 3.22 17.43
N ARG A 100 8.24 3.75 17.15
CA ARG A 100 9.13 4.20 18.22
C ARG A 100 8.45 5.40 18.90
N ARG A 101 7.97 5.19 20.13
CA ARG A 101 7.57 6.30 21.00
C ARG A 101 8.81 7.18 21.19
N ARG A 102 8.70 8.48 20.90
CA ARG A 102 9.55 9.47 21.55
C ARG A 102 9.04 9.67 22.96
#